data_AF-A0A3C1THN3-F1
#
_entry.id   AF-A0A3C1THN3-F1
#
_cell.length_a   1.000
_cell.length_b   1.000
_cell.length_c   1.000
_cell.angle_alpha   90.00
_cell.angle_beta   90.00
_cell.angle_gamma   90.00
#
_symmetry.space_group_name_H-M   'P 1'
#
loop_
_entity.id
_entity.type
_entity.pdbx_description
1 polymer ?
#
loop_
_entity_poly.entity_id
_entity_poly.type
_entity_poly.pdbx_seq_one_letter_code
_entity_poly.pdbx_strand_id
1 'polypeptide(L)'
;MIRYIVDDPAYFAYYKAAVKEFIQKDFNPQVMGAYIQKHRTILQPYFAGTGVEAPPYSHLRSPQNVEIAITALEKYINERYQVALDF
;
A
#
# COMPACT_ATOMS: atom_id res chain seq x y z
N MET A 1 12.79 -18.18 -11.71
CA MET A 1 13.64 -17.34 -10.82
C MET A 1 13.15 -17.39 -9.37
N ILE A 2 11.93 -16.96 -9.04
CA ILE A 2 11.39 -17.07 -7.66
C ILE A 2 11.31 -18.54 -7.18
N ARG A 3 10.95 -19.48 -8.05
CA ARG A 3 10.88 -20.91 -7.71
C ARG A 3 12.23 -21.48 -7.21
N TYR A 4 13.33 -21.09 -7.85
CA TYR A 4 14.69 -21.50 -7.44
C TYR A 4 15.12 -20.93 -6.08
N ILE A 5 14.57 -19.78 -5.68
CA ILE A 5 14.80 -19.20 -4.35
C ILE A 5 14.08 -20.02 -3.27
N VAL A 6 12.92 -20.58 -3.60
CA VAL A 6 12.11 -21.38 -2.67
C VAL A 6 12.66 -22.80 -2.52
N ASP A 7 13.18 -23.38 -3.62
CA ASP A 7 13.66 -24.76 -3.63
C ASP A 7 15.02 -24.93 -2.93
N ASP A 8 15.81 -23.86 -2.77
CA ASP A 8 17.06 -23.86 -2.00
C ASP A 8 16.79 -23.38 -0.56
N PRO A 9 17.05 -24.21 0.48
CA PRO A 9 16.76 -23.86 1.87
C PRO A 9 17.50 -22.61 2.38
N ALA A 10 18.72 -22.35 1.89
CA ALA A 10 19.50 -21.18 2.31
C ALA A 10 18.91 -19.91 1.72
N TYR A 11 18.61 -19.91 0.42
CA TYR A 11 17.97 -18.76 -0.23
C TYR A 11 16.56 -18.51 0.28
N PHE A 12 15.80 -19.57 0.59
CA PHE A 12 14.47 -19.43 1.16
C PHE A 12 14.50 -18.79 2.55
N ALA A 13 15.49 -19.15 3.39
CA ALA A 13 15.70 -18.51 4.68
C ALA A 13 16.03 -17.01 4.55
N TYR A 14 16.91 -16.64 3.61
CA TYR A 14 17.21 -15.23 3.32
C TYR A 14 15.97 -14.47 2.83
N TYR A 15 15.17 -15.07 1.96
CA TYR A 15 13.94 -14.48 1.49
C TYR A 15 12.95 -14.22 2.63
N LYS A 16 12.75 -15.20 3.53
CA LYS A 16 11.91 -15.01 4.73
C LYS A 16 12.41 -13.87 5.61
N ALA A 17 13.71 -13.80 5.85
CA ALA A 17 14.31 -12.72 6.62
C ALA A 17 14.07 -11.34 5.97
N ALA A 18 14.25 -11.25 4.65
CA ALA A 18 14.01 -10.01 3.90
C ALA A 18 12.53 -9.59 3.92
N VAL A 19 11.60 -10.54 3.78
CA VAL A 19 10.16 -10.27 3.91
C VAL A 19 9.85 -9.71 5.30
N LYS A 20 10.38 -10.35 6.35
CA LYS A 20 10.19 -9.91 7.73
C LYS A 20 10.75 -8.51 7.99
N GLU A 21 11.96 -8.22 7.52
CA GLU A 21 12.55 -6.89 7.63
C GLU A 21 11.68 -5.83 6.95
N PHE A 22 11.27 -6.10 5.71
CA PHE A 22 10.44 -5.18 4.93
C PHE A 22 9.09 -4.89 5.60
N ILE A 23 8.38 -5.92 6.06
CA ILE A 23 7.07 -5.72 6.70
C ILE A 23 7.18 -5.00 8.03
N GLN A 24 8.26 -5.21 8.79
CA GLN A 24 8.47 -4.53 10.07
C GLN A 24 8.85 -3.06 9.87
N LYS A 25 9.67 -2.76 8.86
CA LYS A 25 10.22 -1.42 8.65
C LYS A 25 9.31 -0.53 7.79
N ASP A 26 8.91 -1.02 6.63
CA ASP A 26 8.35 -0.18 5.56
C ASP A 26 6.85 -0.47 5.35
N PHE A 27 6.46 -1.74 5.34
CA PHE A 27 5.08 -2.15 5.01
C PHE A 27 4.22 -2.48 6.24
N ASN A 28 4.52 -1.90 7.41
CA ASN A 28 3.65 -2.04 8.57
C ASN A 28 2.48 -1.03 8.52
N PRO A 29 1.33 -1.32 9.18
CA PRO A 29 0.16 -0.45 9.15
C PRO A 29 0.40 0.99 9.62
N GLN A 30 1.28 1.18 10.60
CA GLN A 30 1.58 2.50 11.15
C GLN A 30 2.31 3.38 10.13
N VAL A 31 3.39 2.85 9.54
CA VAL A 31 4.21 3.56 8.54
C VAL A 31 3.38 3.85 7.29
N MET A 32 2.70 2.83 6.77
CA MET A 32 1.89 2.99 5.57
C MET A 32 0.67 3.88 5.79
N GLY A 33 0.00 3.79 6.94
CA GLY A 33 -1.12 4.67 7.28
C GLY A 33 -0.69 6.14 7.35
N ALA A 34 0.45 6.43 7.98
CA ALA A 34 1.03 7.78 8.00
C ALA A 34 1.38 8.27 6.60
N TYR A 35 1.95 7.40 5.75
CA TYR A 35 2.28 7.72 4.36
C TYR A 35 1.02 8.06 3.55
N ILE A 36 -0.02 7.22 3.64
CA ILE A 36 -1.30 7.43 2.95
C ILE A 36 -1.94 8.73 3.40
N GLN A 37 -2.02 8.97 4.71
CA GLN A 37 -2.64 10.18 5.25
C GLN A 37 -1.92 11.46 4.79
N LYS A 38 -0.57 11.45 4.77
CA LYS A 38 0.22 12.57 4.24
C LYS A 38 -0.15 12.88 2.79
N HIS A 39 -0.21 11.86 1.92
CA HIS A 39 -0.50 12.07 0.50
C HIS A 39 -1.97 12.41 0.26
N ARG A 40 -2.89 11.84 1.04
CA ARG A 40 -4.30 12.23 1.04
C ARG A 40 -4.45 13.73 1.32
N THR A 41 -3.77 14.25 2.34
CA THR A 41 -3.80 15.68 2.66
C THR A 41 -3.25 16.55 1.52
N ILE A 42 -2.14 16.16 0.91
CA ILE A 42 -1.55 16.89 -0.23
C ILE A 42 -2.52 16.94 -1.42
N LEU A 43 -3.22 15.83 -1.67
CA LEU A 43 -4.05 15.67 -2.85
C LEU A 43 -5.51 16.11 -2.66
N GLN A 44 -5.97 16.30 -1.42
CA GLN A 44 -7.36 16.64 -1.08
C GLN A 44 -7.96 17.80 -1.93
N PRO A 45 -7.24 18.90 -2.22
CA PRO A 45 -7.78 19.99 -3.05
C PRO A 45 -8.13 19.59 -4.48
N TYR A 46 -7.49 18.53 -5.02
CA TYR A 46 -7.70 18.05 -6.38
C TYR A 46 -8.84 17.04 -6.51
N PHE A 47 -9.43 16.63 -5.39
CA PHE A 47 -10.59 15.73 -5.36
C PHE A 47 -11.87 16.43 -4.92
N ALA A 48 -11.79 17.44 -4.06
CA ALA A 48 -12.97 18.10 -3.48
C ALA A 48 -12.85 19.63 -3.36
N GLY A 49 -11.77 20.23 -3.86
CA GLY A 49 -11.48 21.67 -3.74
C GLY A 49 -11.61 22.46 -5.05
N THR A 50 -10.94 23.60 -5.12
CA THR A 50 -10.98 24.49 -6.29
C THR A 50 -10.14 23.99 -7.47
N GLY A 51 -9.27 23.01 -7.26
CA GLY A 51 -8.40 22.40 -8.27
C GLY A 51 -8.87 21.03 -8.75
N VAL A 52 -10.15 20.70 -8.60
CA VAL A 52 -10.69 19.38 -8.95
C VAL A 52 -10.32 18.99 -10.38
N GLU A 53 -9.86 17.75 -10.55
CA GLU A 53 -9.53 17.20 -11.86
C GLU A 53 -10.70 17.38 -12.84
N ALA A 54 -10.43 18.01 -13.99
CA ALA A 54 -11.42 18.26 -15.03
C ALA A 54 -11.22 17.31 -16.24
N PRO A 55 -12.31 16.88 -16.90
CA PRO A 55 -12.22 16.19 -18.19
C PRO A 55 -11.46 17.02 -19.24
N PRO A 56 -10.83 16.38 -20.26
CA PRO A 56 -10.83 14.94 -20.55
C PRO A 56 -9.75 14.14 -19.81
N TYR A 57 -8.89 14.81 -19.02
CA TYR A 57 -7.71 14.20 -18.40
C TYR A 57 -7.97 13.67 -16.98
N SER A 58 -9.21 13.80 -16.50
CA SER A 58 -9.65 13.29 -15.21
C SER A 58 -10.08 11.82 -15.32
N HIS A 59 -9.53 10.97 -14.46
CA HIS A 59 -10.04 9.61 -14.23
C HIS A 59 -10.96 9.53 -13.00
N LEU A 60 -11.14 10.66 -12.31
CA LEU A 60 -11.98 10.77 -11.12
C LEU A 60 -13.46 10.79 -11.51
N ARG A 61 -14.16 9.67 -11.27
CA ARG A 61 -15.62 9.60 -11.49
C ARG A 61 -16.42 10.32 -10.40
N SER A 62 -15.93 10.29 -9.16
CA SER A 62 -16.49 11.00 -8.01
C SER A 62 -15.44 11.15 -6.91
N PRO A 63 -15.52 12.20 -6.06
CA PRO A 63 -14.64 12.35 -4.90
C PRO A 63 -14.73 11.16 -3.92
N GLN A 64 -15.92 10.56 -3.78
CA GLN A 64 -16.15 9.41 -2.91
C GLN A 64 -15.34 8.18 -3.32
N ASN A 65 -15.01 8.02 -4.61
CA ASN A 65 -14.21 6.89 -5.07
C ASN A 65 -12.79 6.91 -4.50
N VAL A 66 -12.24 8.08 -4.21
CA VAL A 66 -10.91 8.22 -3.58
C VAL A 66 -10.95 7.71 -2.16
N GLU A 67 -11.98 8.07 -1.39
CA GLU A 67 -12.15 7.63 0.00
C GLU A 67 -12.35 6.11 0.10
N ILE A 68 -13.14 5.53 -0.82
CA ILE A 68 -13.32 4.08 -0.92
C ILE A 68 -11.98 3.39 -1.25
N ALA A 69 -11.22 3.94 -2.20
CA ALA A 69 -9.93 3.38 -2.60
C ALA A 69 -8.90 3.44 -1.46
N ILE A 70 -8.84 4.55 -0.71
CA ILE A 70 -7.98 4.69 0.47
C ILE A 70 -8.34 3.65 1.54
N THR A 71 -9.62 3.53 1.87
CA THR A 71 -10.10 2.53 2.84
C THR A 71 -9.76 1.10 2.40
N ALA A 72 -9.94 0.79 1.11
CA ALA A 72 -9.58 -0.52 0.57
C ALA A 72 -8.07 -0.78 0.62
N LEU A 73 -7.25 0.24 0.36
CA LEU A 73 -5.79 0.15 0.43
C LEU A 73 -5.31 -0.08 1.87
N GLU A 74 -5.83 0.67 2.84
CA GLU A 74 -5.51 0.48 4.26
C GLU A 74 -5.90 -0.93 4.74
N LYS A 75 -7.08 -1.41 4.33
CA LYS A 75 -7.51 -2.78 4.61
C LYS A 75 -6.53 -3.80 4.00
N TYR A 76 -6.16 -3.65 2.73
CA TYR A 76 -5.21 -4.54 2.07
C TYR A 76 -3.86 -4.60 2.79
N ILE A 77 -3.35 -3.45 3.24
CA ILE A 77 -2.06 -3.37 3.94
C ILE A 77 -2.12 -4.14 5.27
N ASN A 78 -3.19 -3.97 6.04
CA ASN A 78 -3.43 -4.77 7.25
C ASN A 78 -3.54 -6.28 6.91
N GLU A 79 -4.34 -6.59 5.89
CA GLU A 79 -4.45 -7.86 5.16
C GLU A 79 -3.11 -8.60 5.06
N ARG A 80 -2.22 -7.98 4.31
CA ARG A 80 -0.94 -8.55 3.89
C ARG A 80 0.12 -8.50 4.98
N TYR A 81 0.07 -7.51 5.87
CA TYR A 81 0.95 -7.47 7.03
C TYR A 81 0.73 -8.68 7.95
N GLN A 82 -0.53 -9.04 8.23
CA GLN A 82 -0.84 -10.23 9.04
C GLN A 82 -0.36 -11.51 8.35
N VAL A 83 -0.66 -11.68 7.05
CA VAL A 83 -0.21 -12.85 6.28
C VAL A 83 1.32 -12.99 6.29
N ALA A 84 2.05 -11.88 6.25
CA ALA A 84 3.51 -11.89 6.25
C ALA A 84 4.13 -12.09 7.64
N LEU A 85 3.41 -11.80 8.72
CA LEU A 85 3.84 -12.15 10.08
C LEU A 85 3.78 -13.67 10.31
N ASP A 86 2.84 -14.35 9.64
CA ASP A 86 2.64 -15.80 9.73
C ASP A 86 3.51 -16.60 8.73
N PHE A 87 4.29 -15.92 7.89
CA PHE A 87 5.11 -16.51 6.82
C PHE A 87 6.52 -16.92 7.27
#